data_AF-A0A9Q0NJT2-F1
#
_entry.id   AF-A0A9Q0NJT2-F1
#
_cell.length_a   1.000
_cell.length_b   1.000
_cell.length_c   1.000
_cell.angle_alpha   90.00
_cell.angle_beta   90.00
_cell.angle_gamma   90.00
#
_symmetry.space_group_name_H-M   'P 1'
#
loop_
_entity.id
_entity.type
_entity.pdbx_description
1 polymer ?
#
loop_
_entity_poly.entity_id
_entity_poly.type
_entity_poly.pdbx_seq_one_letter_code
_entity_poly.pdbx_strand_id
1 'polypeptide(L)'
;MESLLGFQDETTAFVGDDQEKSTSSSSSYGYKLVPWLNWNEWECVRDSLFSDSPDKIHSAITRISTWRSRGCLPAVIDVTASIIEVQQKDPLYRKDLPNDAIHSEQMLAMLYCMAILRLVNCVVEKTRKKTEVSIAEAAGAIGIPRMLIDIRHEGSHRDLPALALVRDSAVKAIDWLKTYYWEPQTKQIPFQRDGSANIRKEIKF
;
A
#
# COMPACT_ATOMS: atom_id res chain seq x y z
N MET A 1 23.30 10.19 -11.01
CA MET A 1 22.92 9.06 -10.14
C MET A 1 21.44 9.19 -9.89
N GLU A 2 20.70 8.20 -10.34
CA GLU A 2 19.26 8.27 -10.64
C GLU A 2 18.39 8.50 -9.39
N SER A 3 17.42 9.40 -9.53
CA SER A 3 16.39 9.65 -8.53
C SER A 3 15.45 8.44 -8.47
N LEU A 4 15.64 7.60 -7.45
CA LEU A 4 14.82 6.42 -7.20
C LEU A 4 13.47 6.84 -6.59
N LEU A 5 12.46 6.90 -7.48
CA LEU A 5 11.04 6.64 -7.24
C LEU A 5 10.53 6.92 -5.81
N GLY A 6 10.47 8.20 -5.46
CA GLY A 6 9.42 8.72 -4.59
C GLY A 6 8.23 9.14 -5.47
N PHE A 7 7.02 8.74 -5.09
CA PHE A 7 5.77 9.08 -5.78
C PHE A 7 5.75 10.52 -6.34
N GLN A 8 5.95 10.67 -7.64
CA GLN A 8 5.71 11.89 -8.39
C GLN A 8 4.41 11.72 -9.16
N ASP A 9 3.31 12.23 -8.61
CA ASP A 9 2.09 12.46 -9.37
C ASP A 9 2.29 13.75 -10.18
N GLU A 10 2.48 13.64 -11.49
CA GLU A 10 2.32 14.77 -12.38
C GLU A 10 0.84 15.18 -12.38
N THR A 11 0.54 16.28 -11.70
CA THR A 11 -0.77 16.92 -11.82
C THR A 11 -0.86 17.46 -13.24
N THR A 12 -1.51 16.73 -14.16
CA THR A 12 -1.85 17.26 -15.49
C THR A 12 -2.85 18.37 -15.32
N ALA A 13 -2.35 19.61 -15.22
CA ALA A 13 -3.17 20.80 -15.40
C ALA A 13 -3.66 20.82 -16.85
N PHE A 14 -4.98 20.82 -17.02
CA PHE A 14 -5.61 21.22 -18.27
C PHE A 14 -5.20 22.66 -18.56
N VAL A 15 -4.39 22.87 -19.59
CA VAL A 15 -4.15 24.20 -20.16
C VAL A 15 -4.82 24.21 -21.52
N GLY A 16 -5.94 24.92 -21.61
CA GLY A 16 -6.43 25.41 -22.88
C GLY A 16 -5.50 26.50 -23.38
N ASP A 17 -5.22 26.49 -24.69
CA ASP A 17 -4.46 27.51 -25.41
C ASP A 17 -4.89 28.92 -25.02
N ASP A 18 -3.94 29.73 -24.53
CA ASP A 18 -3.57 31.00 -25.20
C ASP A 18 -2.48 31.77 -24.42
N GLN A 19 -1.49 32.20 -25.20
CA GLN A 19 -0.55 33.32 -25.00
C GLN A 19 0.66 33.22 -24.05
N GLU A 20 1.79 33.59 -24.64
CA GLU A 20 3.13 33.79 -24.08
C GLU A 20 3.15 34.64 -22.81
N LYS A 21 3.75 34.10 -21.74
CA LYS A 21 4.47 34.92 -20.75
C LYS A 21 5.55 34.12 -20.03
N SER A 22 6.77 34.61 -20.16
CA SER A 22 7.95 34.23 -19.40
C SER A 22 7.74 34.48 -17.91
N THR A 23 7.64 33.40 -17.13
CA THR A 23 7.77 33.44 -15.66
C THR A 23 8.45 32.18 -15.15
N SER A 24 9.55 32.42 -14.42
CA SER A 24 10.35 31.51 -13.62
C SER A 24 9.64 30.23 -13.14
N SER A 25 10.20 29.08 -13.49
CA SER A 25 9.83 27.76 -12.99
C SER A 25 10.17 27.61 -11.51
N SER A 26 9.35 28.23 -10.64
CA SER A 26 9.32 27.87 -9.23
C SER A 26 8.74 26.47 -9.13
N SER A 27 9.61 25.48 -8.94
CA SER A 27 9.26 24.12 -8.51
C SER A 27 8.35 24.21 -7.28
N SER A 28 7.05 24.11 -7.49
CA SER A 28 6.06 24.02 -6.43
C SER A 28 6.18 22.61 -5.85
N TYR A 29 6.97 22.46 -4.78
CA TYR A 29 6.99 21.26 -3.97
C TYR A 29 5.58 21.09 -3.37
N GLY A 30 4.74 20.28 -4.02
CA GLY A 30 3.35 20.08 -3.61
C GLY A 30 3.27 19.32 -2.29
N TYR A 31 2.61 19.90 -1.29
CA TYR A 31 2.31 19.22 -0.04
C TYR A 31 1.20 18.18 -0.26
N LYS A 32 1.43 16.93 0.12
CA LYS A 32 0.41 15.86 0.06
C LYS A 32 -0.25 15.69 1.42
N LEU A 33 -1.58 15.75 1.45
CA LEU A 33 -2.35 15.43 2.65
C LEU A 33 -2.22 13.95 2.99
N VAL A 34 -2.02 13.67 4.28
CA VAL A 34 -1.89 12.31 4.83
C VAL A 34 -2.83 12.14 6.02
N PRO A 35 -3.32 10.91 6.28
CA PRO A 35 -4.32 10.69 7.33
C PRO A 35 -3.74 10.56 8.73
N TRP A 36 -2.42 10.38 8.90
CA TRP A 36 -1.77 10.33 10.22
C TRP A 36 -1.45 11.73 10.74
N LEU A 37 -1.40 11.87 12.06
CA LEU A 37 -1.12 13.11 12.77
C LEU A 37 0.34 13.54 12.64
N ASN A 38 1.26 12.58 12.73
CA ASN A 38 2.71 12.78 12.64
C ASN A 38 3.41 11.47 12.26
N TRP A 39 4.70 11.53 11.93
CA TRP A 39 5.46 10.35 11.54
C TRP A 39 5.64 9.31 12.64
N ASN A 40 5.63 9.71 13.91
CA ASN A 40 5.67 8.75 15.01
C ASN A 40 4.42 7.86 15.02
N GLU A 41 3.24 8.42 14.72
CA GLU A 41 2.02 7.61 14.54
C GLU A 41 2.17 6.63 13.37
N TRP A 42 2.70 7.08 12.24
CA TRP A 42 2.93 6.23 11.07
C TRP A 42 3.92 5.09 11.38
N GLU A 43 5.02 5.40 12.06
CA GLU A 43 6.05 4.44 12.46
C GLU A 43 5.51 3.41 13.46
N CYS A 44 4.78 3.85 14.49
CA CYS A 44 4.11 2.94 15.42
C CYS A 44 3.14 1.99 14.71
N VAL A 45 2.40 2.48 13.71
CA VAL A 45 1.50 1.64 12.90
C VAL A 45 2.29 0.64 12.07
N ARG A 46 3.37 1.07 11.38
CA ARG A 46 4.26 0.17 10.61
C ARG A 46 4.77 -0.97 11.49
N ASP A 47 5.35 -0.63 12.65
CA ASP A 47 5.99 -1.60 13.54
C ASP A 47 4.96 -2.55 14.16
N SER A 48 3.77 -2.05 14.48
CA SER A 48 2.68 -2.85 15.01
C SER A 48 2.06 -3.77 13.95
N LEU A 49 1.95 -3.28 12.70
CA LEU A 49 1.38 -4.01 11.58
C LEU A 49 2.24 -5.21 11.15
N PHE A 50 3.57 -5.07 11.21
CA PHE A 50 4.53 -6.13 10.86
C PHE A 50 5.10 -6.88 12.06
N SER A 51 4.53 -6.70 13.25
CA SER A 51 4.93 -7.43 14.46
C SER A 51 4.31 -8.83 14.49
N ASP A 52 4.90 -9.77 15.23
CA ASP A 52 4.34 -11.11 15.43
C ASP A 52 3.19 -11.16 16.45
N SER A 53 2.98 -10.09 17.23
CA SER A 53 1.92 -10.01 18.24
C SER A 53 0.54 -9.70 17.62
N PRO A 54 -0.46 -10.59 17.78
CA PRO A 54 -1.80 -10.35 17.25
C PRO A 54 -2.47 -9.07 17.77
N ASP A 55 -2.26 -8.72 19.03
CA ASP A 55 -2.81 -7.50 19.63
C ASP A 55 -2.25 -6.23 19.00
N LYS A 56 -0.95 -6.23 18.71
CA LYS A 56 -0.30 -5.12 18.00
C LYS A 56 -0.82 -4.99 16.58
N ILE A 57 -0.94 -6.10 15.85
CA ILE A 57 -1.51 -6.12 14.50
C ILE A 57 -2.95 -5.60 14.53
N HIS A 58 -3.77 -6.06 15.46
CA HIS A 58 -5.16 -5.61 15.61
C HIS A 58 -5.26 -4.11 15.91
N SER A 59 -4.39 -3.60 16.78
CA SER A 59 -4.29 -2.16 17.06
C SER A 59 -3.92 -1.35 15.81
N ALA A 60 -2.96 -1.85 15.02
CA ALA A 60 -2.55 -1.23 13.76
C ALA A 60 -3.68 -1.19 12.73
N ILE A 61 -4.40 -2.31 12.54
CA ILE A 61 -5.55 -2.39 11.61
C ILE A 61 -6.65 -1.43 12.05
N THR A 62 -6.97 -1.39 13.35
CA THR A 62 -7.95 -0.44 13.90
C THR A 62 -7.54 1.01 13.64
N ARG A 63 -6.24 1.31 13.76
CA ARG A 63 -5.72 2.65 13.45
C ARG A 63 -5.81 2.98 11.96
N ILE A 64 -5.47 2.03 11.08
CA ILE A 64 -5.61 2.20 9.63
C ILE A 64 -7.08 2.40 9.23
N SER A 65 -8.02 1.72 9.89
CA SER A 65 -9.46 1.97 9.70
C SER A 65 -9.85 3.40 10.07
N THR A 66 -9.27 3.96 11.14
CA THR A 66 -9.44 5.40 11.46
C THR A 66 -8.88 6.29 10.34
N TRP A 67 -7.73 5.93 9.76
CA TRP A 67 -7.16 6.65 8.62
C TRP A 67 -8.04 6.58 7.37
N ARG A 68 -8.72 5.45 7.12
CA ARG A 68 -9.71 5.32 6.02
C ARG A 68 -10.82 6.37 6.15
N SER A 69 -11.35 6.55 7.36
CA SER A 69 -12.41 7.54 7.63
C SER A 69 -11.94 8.99 7.49
N ARG A 70 -10.64 9.27 7.60
CA ARG A 70 -10.07 10.62 7.39
C ARG A 70 -9.89 10.96 5.90
N GLY A 71 -9.84 9.95 5.02
CA GLY A 71 -9.55 10.12 3.60
C GLY A 71 -8.04 10.23 3.28
N CYS A 72 -7.70 10.31 2.00
CA CYS A 72 -6.31 10.42 1.50
C CYS A 72 -5.36 9.28 1.93
N LEU A 73 -5.87 8.13 2.37
CA LEU A 73 -5.05 6.96 2.71
C LEU A 73 -4.36 6.43 1.43
N PRO A 74 -3.02 6.31 1.41
CA PRO A 74 -2.34 5.65 0.31
C PRO A 74 -2.84 4.22 0.11
N ALA A 75 -3.28 3.91 -1.11
CA ALA A 75 -3.82 2.58 -1.45
C ALA A 75 -2.89 1.43 -1.06
N VAL A 76 -1.57 1.64 -1.13
CA VAL A 76 -0.54 0.67 -0.69
C VAL A 76 -0.64 0.32 0.80
N ILE A 77 -0.97 1.28 1.68
CA ILE A 77 -1.23 1.00 3.10
C ILE A 77 -2.52 0.21 3.25
N ASP A 78 -3.57 0.62 2.53
CA ASP A 78 -4.89 -0.02 2.61
C ASP A 78 -4.86 -1.50 2.21
N VAL A 79 -4.18 -1.82 1.09
CA VAL A 79 -4.02 -3.21 0.63
C VAL A 79 -3.08 -4.01 1.53
N THR A 80 -2.03 -3.39 2.08
CA THR A 80 -1.16 -4.05 3.08
C THR A 80 -2.00 -4.48 4.29
N ALA A 81 -2.80 -3.57 4.84
CA ALA A 81 -3.67 -3.85 5.98
C ALA A 81 -4.71 -4.92 5.65
N SER A 82 -5.27 -4.88 4.45
CA SER A 82 -6.25 -5.87 3.99
C SER A 82 -5.65 -7.28 3.96
N ILE A 83 -4.45 -7.45 3.39
CA ILE A 83 -3.79 -8.77 3.33
C ILE A 83 -3.50 -9.30 4.74
N ILE A 84 -2.97 -8.46 5.63
CA ILE A 84 -2.66 -8.84 7.02
C ILE A 84 -3.93 -9.14 7.81
N GLU A 85 -5.01 -8.38 7.59
CA GLU A 85 -6.31 -8.65 8.21
C GLU A 85 -6.86 -10.02 7.80
N VAL A 86 -6.66 -10.46 6.56
CA VAL A 86 -7.01 -11.82 6.14
C VAL A 86 -6.15 -12.86 6.86
N GLN A 87 -4.84 -12.62 7.01
CA GLN A 87 -3.96 -13.49 7.81
C GLN A 87 -4.45 -13.60 9.27
N GLN A 88 -4.97 -12.52 9.85
CA GLN A 88 -5.54 -12.54 11.21
C GLN A 88 -6.84 -13.34 11.34
N LYS A 89 -7.47 -13.73 10.24
CA LYS A 89 -8.67 -14.59 10.22
C LYS A 89 -8.35 -16.03 9.81
N ASP A 90 -7.09 -16.30 9.48
CA ASP A 90 -6.64 -17.58 8.95
C ASP A 90 -6.05 -18.44 10.08
N PRO A 91 -6.59 -19.65 10.33
CA PRO A 91 -6.08 -20.57 11.35
C PRO A 91 -4.59 -20.93 11.21
N LEU A 92 -4.02 -20.75 10.02
CA LEU A 92 -2.58 -20.93 9.79
C LEU A 92 -1.73 -19.95 10.59
N TYR A 93 -2.21 -18.72 10.81
CA TYR A 93 -1.51 -17.68 11.56
C TYR A 93 -2.08 -17.47 12.97
N ARG A 94 -3.37 -17.78 13.18
CA ARG A 94 -4.09 -17.56 14.43
C ARG A 94 -4.69 -18.86 14.95
N LYS A 95 -3.90 -19.59 15.75
CA LYS A 95 -4.31 -20.87 16.38
C LYS A 95 -5.21 -20.67 17.60
N ASP A 96 -5.27 -19.45 18.11
CA ASP A 96 -6.06 -19.01 19.26
C ASP A 96 -7.50 -18.61 18.88
N LEU A 97 -7.84 -18.65 17.59
CA LEU A 97 -9.20 -18.38 17.12
C LEU A 97 -10.18 -19.44 17.65
N PRO A 98 -11.32 -19.03 18.22
CA PRO A 98 -12.36 -19.97 18.58
C PRO A 98 -12.98 -20.60 17.32
N ASN A 99 -13.49 -21.81 17.44
CA ASN A 99 -13.86 -22.67 16.30
C ASN A 99 -14.97 -22.08 15.41
N ASP A 100 -15.79 -21.19 15.98
CA ASP A 100 -16.86 -20.42 15.34
C ASP A 100 -16.36 -19.21 14.55
N ALA A 101 -15.14 -18.72 14.83
CA ALA A 101 -14.49 -17.64 14.09
C ALA A 101 -13.68 -18.14 12.88
N ILE A 102 -13.62 -19.46 12.66
CA ILE A 102 -12.89 -20.07 11.55
C ILE A 102 -13.70 -19.94 10.26
N HIS A 103 -13.18 -19.18 9.31
CA HIS A 103 -13.73 -19.13 7.97
C HIS A 103 -13.47 -20.42 7.19
N SER A 104 -14.39 -20.79 6.30
CA SER A 104 -14.15 -21.90 5.38
C SER A 104 -12.93 -21.62 4.49
N GLU A 105 -12.25 -22.67 4.05
CA GLU A 105 -11.06 -22.53 3.19
C GLU A 105 -11.37 -21.72 1.92
N GLN A 106 -12.55 -21.91 1.34
CA GLN A 106 -12.98 -21.18 0.16
C GLN A 106 -13.21 -19.69 0.44
N MET A 107 -13.77 -19.34 1.60
CA MET A 107 -13.93 -17.94 2.00
C MET A 107 -12.57 -17.26 2.22
N LEU A 108 -11.63 -17.93 2.89
CA LEU A 108 -10.26 -17.42 3.03
C LEU A 108 -9.60 -17.22 1.66
N ALA A 109 -9.77 -18.18 0.74
CA ALA A 109 -9.20 -18.08 -0.60
C ALA A 109 -9.75 -16.86 -1.36
N MET A 110 -11.06 -16.61 -1.28
CA MET A 110 -11.70 -15.42 -1.85
C MET A 110 -11.15 -14.12 -1.25
N LEU A 111 -10.99 -14.07 0.07
CA LEU A 111 -10.48 -12.88 0.77
C LEU A 111 -9.05 -12.55 0.35
N TYR A 112 -8.15 -13.54 0.32
CA TYR A 112 -6.78 -13.33 -0.16
C TYR A 112 -6.74 -12.94 -1.64
N CYS A 113 -7.51 -13.64 -2.49
CA CYS A 113 -7.56 -13.35 -3.91
C CYS A 113 -8.02 -11.92 -4.18
N MET A 114 -9.06 -11.45 -3.48
CA MET A 114 -9.57 -10.09 -3.59
C MET A 114 -8.54 -9.04 -3.14
N ALA A 115 -7.84 -9.30 -2.02
CA ALA A 115 -6.81 -8.39 -1.51
C ALA A 115 -5.63 -8.27 -2.48
N ILE A 116 -5.17 -9.38 -3.06
CA ILE A 116 -4.09 -9.42 -4.07
C ILE A 116 -4.53 -8.74 -5.37
N LEU A 117 -5.76 -8.97 -5.81
CA LEU A 117 -6.34 -8.31 -6.99
C LEU A 117 -6.36 -6.79 -6.80
N ARG A 118 -6.79 -6.30 -5.62
CA ARG A 118 -6.78 -4.87 -5.28
C ARG A 118 -5.36 -4.31 -5.30
N LEU A 119 -4.39 -5.03 -4.73
CA LEU A 119 -2.98 -4.65 -4.77
C LEU A 119 -2.50 -4.42 -6.20
N VAL A 120 -2.67 -5.42 -7.08
CA VAL A 120 -2.17 -5.31 -8.46
C VAL A 120 -2.88 -4.19 -9.20
N ASN A 121 -4.21 -4.08 -9.11
CA ASN A 121 -4.94 -3.01 -9.78
C ASN A 121 -4.52 -1.62 -9.28
N CYS A 122 -4.46 -1.39 -7.97
CA CYS A 122 -4.14 -0.07 -7.42
C CYS A 122 -2.72 0.41 -7.73
N VAL A 123 -1.75 -0.51 -7.84
CA VAL A 123 -0.37 -0.14 -8.17
C VAL A 123 -0.19 0.01 -9.68
N VAL A 124 -0.75 -0.90 -10.47
CA VAL A 124 -0.64 -0.85 -11.94
C VAL A 124 -1.37 0.36 -12.50
N GLU A 125 -2.59 0.66 -12.05
CA GLU A 125 -3.35 1.82 -12.54
C GLU A 125 -2.61 3.14 -12.34
N LYS A 126 -1.84 3.28 -11.26
CA LYS A 126 -1.08 4.50 -10.96
C LYS A 126 0.23 4.61 -11.73
N THR A 127 0.82 3.48 -12.10
CA THR A 127 2.13 3.47 -12.77
C THR A 127 1.98 3.40 -14.29
N ARG A 128 0.80 2.96 -14.76
CA ARG A 128 0.54 2.75 -16.18
C ARG A 128 0.58 4.07 -16.94
N LYS A 129 1.60 4.23 -17.79
CA LYS A 129 1.63 5.31 -18.78
C LYS A 129 0.50 5.09 -19.78
N LYS A 130 -0.07 6.17 -20.33
CA LYS A 130 -1.13 6.09 -21.37
C LYS A 130 -0.73 5.21 -22.58
N THR A 131 0.57 5.01 -22.78
CA THR A 131 1.18 4.24 -23.88
C THR A 131 1.43 2.77 -23.58
N GLU A 132 1.28 2.30 -22.33
CA GLU A 132 1.53 0.90 -21.98
C GLU A 132 0.36 -0.02 -22.41
N VAL A 133 0.73 -1.13 -23.05
CA VAL A 133 -0.15 -2.00 -23.83
C VAL A 133 -0.91 -2.99 -22.92
N SER A 134 -0.28 -3.54 -21.87
CA SER A 134 -0.94 -4.49 -20.95
C SER A 134 -0.59 -4.30 -19.46
N ILE A 135 -1.48 -4.78 -18.59
CA ILE A 135 -1.31 -4.79 -17.13
C ILE A 135 -0.11 -5.63 -16.69
N ALA A 136 0.17 -6.73 -17.40
CA ALA A 136 1.29 -7.60 -17.10
C ALA A 136 2.64 -6.92 -17.37
N GLU A 137 2.75 -6.17 -18.48
CA GLU A 137 3.96 -5.40 -18.81
C GLU A 137 4.17 -4.26 -17.80
N ALA A 138 3.11 -3.52 -17.49
CA ALA A 138 3.15 -2.44 -16.50
C ALA A 138 3.57 -2.96 -15.12
N ALA A 139 2.99 -4.07 -14.67
CA ALA A 139 3.35 -4.73 -13.40
C ALA A 139 4.79 -5.25 -13.40
N GLY A 140 5.26 -5.78 -14.53
CA GLY A 140 6.64 -6.22 -14.71
C GLY A 140 7.65 -5.07 -14.61
N ALA A 141 7.32 -3.90 -15.16
CA ALA A 141 8.19 -2.72 -15.15
C ALA A 141 8.48 -2.19 -13.74
N ILE A 142 7.55 -2.37 -12.80
CA ILE A 142 7.69 -1.98 -11.38
C ILE A 142 8.09 -3.16 -10.47
N GLY A 143 8.41 -4.31 -11.06
CA GLY A 143 8.89 -5.48 -10.33
C GLY A 143 7.85 -6.16 -9.44
N ILE A 144 6.55 -6.06 -9.75
CA ILE A 144 5.54 -6.87 -9.05
C ILE A 144 5.85 -8.36 -9.27
N PRO A 145 5.84 -9.20 -8.21
CA PRO A 145 6.06 -10.63 -8.37
C PRO A 145 5.05 -11.25 -9.34
N ARG A 146 5.53 -12.03 -10.32
CA ARG A 146 4.68 -12.61 -11.37
C ARG A 146 3.49 -13.40 -10.82
N MET A 147 3.70 -14.11 -9.71
CA MET A 147 2.65 -14.84 -9.00
C MET A 147 1.43 -13.96 -8.66
N LEU A 148 1.62 -12.68 -8.28
CA LEU A 148 0.50 -11.78 -7.97
C LEU A 148 -0.27 -11.39 -9.24
N ILE A 149 0.42 -11.22 -10.35
CA ILE A 149 -0.18 -10.95 -11.67
C ILE A 149 -1.03 -12.16 -12.09
N ASP A 150 -0.50 -13.37 -11.90
CA ASP A 150 -1.18 -14.62 -12.21
C ASP A 150 -2.44 -14.77 -11.33
N ILE A 151 -2.36 -14.56 -10.01
CA ILE A 151 -3.54 -14.58 -9.12
C ILE A 151 -4.61 -13.58 -9.57
N ARG A 152 -4.20 -12.36 -9.96
CA ARG A 152 -5.12 -11.35 -10.46
C ARG A 152 -5.81 -11.80 -11.76
N HIS A 153 -5.08 -12.45 -12.67
CA HIS A 153 -5.65 -12.99 -13.90
C HIS A 153 -6.64 -14.13 -13.62
N GLU A 154 -6.22 -15.13 -12.83
CA GLU A 154 -7.05 -16.28 -12.47
C GLU A 154 -8.33 -15.84 -11.73
N GLY A 155 -8.20 -15.02 -10.69
CA GLY A 155 -9.34 -14.56 -9.89
C GLY A 155 -10.32 -13.62 -10.61
N SER A 156 -9.94 -13.03 -11.74
CA SER A 156 -10.81 -12.15 -12.53
C SER A 156 -11.52 -12.86 -13.69
N HIS A 157 -10.88 -13.88 -14.26
CA HIS A 157 -11.30 -14.46 -15.54
C HIS A 157 -11.45 -15.98 -15.54
N ARG A 158 -10.96 -16.66 -14.50
CA ARG A 158 -10.98 -18.12 -14.38
C ARG A 158 -11.53 -18.50 -13.00
N ASP A 159 -11.07 -19.64 -12.48
CA ASP A 159 -11.49 -20.18 -11.21
C ASP A 159 -10.71 -19.56 -10.05
N LEU A 160 -11.35 -19.58 -8.88
CA LEU A 160 -10.72 -19.15 -7.63
C LEU A 160 -9.47 -20.01 -7.36
N PRO A 161 -8.27 -19.41 -7.19
CA PRO A 161 -7.07 -20.19 -6.93
C PRO A 161 -7.13 -20.89 -5.56
N ALA A 162 -6.44 -22.04 -5.46
CA ALA A 162 -6.41 -22.83 -4.23
C ALA A 162 -5.85 -22.01 -3.04
N LEU A 163 -6.38 -22.26 -1.83
CA LEU A 163 -6.02 -21.53 -0.62
C LEU A 163 -4.50 -21.53 -0.35
N ALA A 164 -3.83 -22.66 -0.57
CA ALA A 164 -2.38 -22.75 -0.40
C ALA A 164 -1.62 -21.79 -1.31
N LEU A 165 -2.06 -21.62 -2.56
CA LEU A 165 -1.42 -20.75 -3.53
C LEU A 165 -1.62 -19.27 -3.18
N VAL A 166 -2.83 -18.87 -2.80
CA VAL A 166 -3.09 -17.46 -2.41
C VAL A 166 -2.45 -17.10 -1.07
N ARG A 167 -2.23 -18.05 -0.16
CA ARG A 167 -1.44 -17.86 1.07
C ARG A 167 0.03 -17.56 0.75
N ASP A 168 0.66 -18.37 -0.11
CA ASP A 168 2.05 -18.13 -0.54
C ASP A 168 2.17 -16.79 -1.28
N SER A 169 1.21 -16.51 -2.16
CA SER A 169 1.11 -15.24 -2.86
C SER A 169 0.98 -14.06 -1.90
N ALA A 170 0.18 -14.18 -0.83
CA ALA A 170 0.04 -13.14 0.18
C ALA A 170 1.36 -12.84 0.91
N VAL A 171 2.17 -13.86 1.22
CA VAL A 171 3.50 -13.68 1.80
C VAL A 171 4.39 -12.88 0.84
N LYS A 172 4.45 -13.28 -0.44
CA LYS A 172 5.20 -12.55 -1.48
C LYS A 172 4.71 -11.12 -1.65
N ALA A 173 3.41 -10.88 -1.55
CA ALA A 173 2.82 -9.56 -1.64
C ALA A 173 3.27 -8.65 -0.50
N ILE A 174 3.29 -9.15 0.74
CA ILE A 174 3.75 -8.39 1.91
C ILE A 174 5.24 -8.06 1.81
N ASP A 175 6.08 -9.04 1.44
CA ASP A 175 7.52 -8.81 1.27
C ASP A 175 7.80 -7.76 0.19
N TRP A 176 7.08 -7.86 -0.94
CA TRP A 176 7.19 -6.87 -2.01
C TRP A 176 6.72 -5.48 -1.54
N LEU A 177 5.58 -5.38 -0.86
CA LEU A 177 5.07 -4.10 -0.33
C LEU A 177 6.03 -3.44 0.66
N LYS A 178 6.73 -4.22 1.48
CA LYS A 178 7.77 -3.71 2.39
C LYS A 178 8.88 -2.99 1.61
N THR A 179 9.45 -3.66 0.61
CA THR A 179 10.53 -3.10 -0.22
C THR A 179 10.06 -1.97 -1.14
N TYR A 180 8.84 -2.06 -1.67
CA TYR A 180 8.28 -1.09 -2.61
C TYR A 180 7.83 0.22 -1.94
N TYR A 181 7.23 0.14 -0.74
CA TYR A 181 6.64 1.31 -0.08
C TYR A 181 7.22 1.56 1.32
N TRP A 182 7.10 0.60 2.23
CA TRP A 182 7.32 0.85 3.66
C TRP A 182 8.77 1.20 4.01
N GLU A 183 9.74 0.52 3.41
CA GLU A 183 11.17 0.77 3.63
C GLU A 183 11.63 2.09 3.00
N PRO A 184 11.35 2.40 1.72
CA PRO A 184 11.65 3.71 1.16
C PRO A 184 10.99 4.84 1.94
N GLN A 185 9.71 4.69 2.31
CA GLN A 185 8.97 5.70 3.06
C GLN A 185 9.61 5.95 4.43
N THR A 186 10.04 4.90 5.12
CA THR A 186 10.75 4.99 6.42
C THR A 186 12.02 5.81 6.29
N LYS A 187 12.84 5.56 5.26
CA LYS A 187 14.12 6.26 5.05
C LYS A 187 13.95 7.75 4.78
N GLN A 188 12.78 8.14 4.26
CA GLN A 188 12.49 9.53 3.97
C GLN A 188 12.08 10.28 5.24
N ILE A 189 11.49 9.61 6.25
CA ILE A 189 11.03 10.27 7.49
C ILE A 189 12.16 11.12 8.09
N PRO A 190 11.97 12.44 8.23
CA PRO A 190 12.98 13.29 8.84
C PRO A 190 13.24 12.79 10.26
N PHE A 191 14.49 12.41 10.55
CA PHE A 191 14.93 12.07 11.89
C PHE A 191 14.63 13.26 12.81
N GLN A 192 13.60 13.15 13.65
CA GLN A 192 13.35 14.13 14.70
C GLN A 192 14.36 13.91 15.83
N ARG A 193 15.59 14.37 15.62
CA ARG A 193 16.58 14.53 16.68
C ARG A 193 16.66 16.01 17.04
N ASP A 194 15.70 16.47 17.84
CA ASP A 194 15.97 17.33 19.01
C ASP A 194 14.65 17.83 19.62
N GLY A 195 14.57 17.66 20.95
CA GLY A 195 13.50 18.21 21.75
C GLY A 195 13.64 19.74 21.82
N SER A 196 12.77 20.46 21.13
CA SER A 196 12.14 21.70 21.58
C SER A 196 11.20 22.26 20.52
N ALA A 197 9.93 22.39 20.91
CA ALA A 197 8.95 23.36 20.41
C ALA A 197 8.84 23.59 18.89
N ASN A 198 7.87 22.93 18.26
CA ASN A 198 6.67 23.57 17.72
C ASN A 198 5.74 22.50 17.15
N ILE A 199 4.45 22.54 17.54
CA ILE A 199 3.39 21.75 16.92
C ILE A 199 3.21 22.29 15.49
N ARG A 200 4.02 21.78 14.56
CA ARG A 200 3.83 22.02 13.12
C ARG A 200 3.30 20.73 12.52
N LYS A 201 2.07 20.80 12.02
CA LYS A 201 1.35 19.74 11.30
C LYS A 201 1.93 19.52 9.88
N GLU A 202 3.24 19.66 9.71
CA GLU A 202 3.84 19.70 8.38
C GLU A 202 5.24 19.11 8.43
N ILE A 203 5.48 18.21 7.48
CA ILE A 203 6.76 17.57 7.25
C ILE A 203 7.32 18.18 5.97
N LYS A 204 8.46 18.85 6.10
CA LYS A 204 9.32 19.23 4.97
C LYS A 204 10.21 18.06 4.57
N PHE A 205 10.42 17.92 3.27
CA PHE A 205 11.53 17.16 2.67
C PHE A 205 12.42 18.16 1.92
#